data_AF-A0AAE8IP52-F1
#
_entry.id   AF-A0AAE8IP52-F1
#
_cell.length_a   1.000
_cell.length_b   1.000
_cell.length_c   1.000
_cell.angle_alpha   90.00
_cell.angle_beta   90.00
_cell.angle_gamma   90.00
#
_symmetry.space_group_name_H-M   'P 1'
#
loop_
_entity.id
_entity.type
_entity.pdbx_description
1 polymer ?
#
loop_
_entity_poly.entity_id
_entity_poly.type
_entity_poly.pdbx_seq_one_letter_code
_entity_poly.pdbx_strand_id
1 'polypeptide(L)'
;MELAPATFTEKLTGAIAAQKTLLVAGLDPNPEMLPDSLRTGDLIQNLKTWLLGIIDQTQDLVCAYKPTLGFYQALGVPGLQLLETVLAHIPPDIPIILDAKHADLNTSSLFAQAIFEAWQVDAVTLSAYPGQDHVAPFLLYPDKGVFLQCRTSNPGAFPLQNYPDPQRPFYLHLIQEIKQWGTPEQLFLEIGGDRPAVFRQVRAIAPERWILARSIWQRSENLEEIVHQGLNSNGSGLLIPIPNDDLSQTDCRQPVAQLRQKIEDIRQRYTPSNARCDLLQVPTNFPAAHPQAELIVQLFDLGCLLFGEYVQASGATFSYYIDLRKIISNPQVFNQVLNAYGAIAKNLKFDRIAGIPYGSLPTATGLALKLNYPMIFPRKEVKAHGTRRVIEGHFEPGETILVVDDVLITGKSIVEGAKKLESAGLTVQEMVVLIDHEAGVKDRLQAQGYQAHAILTISEITETLFQAGRINQSQYDCLVSH
;
A
#
# COMPACT_ATOMS: atom_id res chain seq x y z
N MET A 1 6.45 0.89 -25.15
CA MET A 1 6.78 1.72 -23.98
C MET A 1 7.10 0.71 -22.89
N GLU A 2 8.39 0.49 -22.59
CA GLU A 2 8.76 -0.36 -21.45
C GLU A 2 8.10 0.24 -20.20
N LEU A 3 7.38 -0.61 -19.45
CA LEU A 3 6.87 -0.24 -18.13
C LEU A 3 8.06 0.23 -17.29
N ALA A 4 7.94 1.39 -16.64
CA ALA A 4 8.95 1.84 -15.70
C ALA A 4 9.22 0.73 -14.67
N PRO A 5 10.47 0.45 -14.31
CA PRO A 5 10.79 -0.58 -13.33
C PRO A 5 10.07 -0.28 -12.01
N ALA A 6 9.51 -1.33 -11.39
CA ALA A 6 8.83 -1.20 -10.10
C ALA A 6 9.81 -0.65 -9.05
N THR A 7 9.36 0.32 -8.26
CA THR A 7 10.16 0.88 -7.16
C THR A 7 10.39 -0.16 -6.05
N PHE A 8 11.43 0.01 -5.24
CA PHE A 8 11.69 -0.82 -4.07
C PHE A 8 10.47 -0.93 -3.14
N THR A 9 9.75 0.17 -2.90
CA THR A 9 8.55 0.17 -2.06
C THR A 9 7.42 -0.65 -2.68
N GLU A 10 7.18 -0.55 -3.99
CA GLU A 10 6.17 -1.36 -4.69
C GLU A 10 6.54 -2.84 -4.63
N LYS A 11 7.81 -3.18 -4.90
CA LYS A 11 8.31 -4.55 -4.81
C LYS A 11 8.18 -5.13 -3.40
N LEU A 12 8.58 -4.36 -2.38
CA LEU A 12 8.45 -4.74 -0.98
C LEU A 12 6.99 -4.94 -0.56
N THR A 13 6.12 -3.98 -0.86
CA THR A 13 4.69 -4.08 -0.51
C THR A 13 4.00 -5.22 -1.26
N GLY A 14 4.37 -5.46 -2.51
CA GLY A 14 3.96 -6.63 -3.29
C GLY A 14 4.37 -7.94 -2.61
N ALA A 15 5.64 -8.10 -2.23
CA ALA A 15 6.13 -9.28 -1.53
C ALA A 15 5.45 -9.48 -0.17
N ILE A 16 5.26 -8.42 0.61
CA ILE A 16 4.53 -8.45 1.89
C ILE A 16 3.09 -8.94 1.67
N ALA A 17 2.40 -8.44 0.65
CA ALA A 17 1.02 -8.81 0.36
C ALA A 17 0.90 -10.27 -0.13
N ALA A 18 1.80 -10.68 -1.03
CA ALA A 18 1.82 -12.04 -1.58
C ALA A 18 2.12 -13.09 -0.51
N GLN A 19 3.15 -12.86 0.31
CA GLN A 19 3.64 -13.84 1.29
C GLN A 19 3.05 -13.66 2.69
N LYS A 20 2.29 -12.57 2.93
CA LYS A 20 1.69 -12.19 4.21
C LYS A 20 2.71 -12.23 5.35
N THR A 21 3.80 -11.49 5.18
CA THR A 21 4.96 -11.55 6.08
C THR A 21 5.64 -10.19 6.20
N LEU A 22 6.30 -9.96 7.33
CA LEU A 22 7.22 -8.83 7.56
C LEU A 22 8.67 -9.31 7.73
N LEU A 23 8.92 -10.60 7.48
CA LEU A 23 10.20 -11.23 7.75
C LEU A 23 11.22 -10.90 6.67
N VAL A 24 12.45 -10.63 7.10
CA VAL A 24 13.62 -10.42 6.25
C VAL A 24 14.67 -11.48 6.57
N ALA A 25 15.08 -12.26 5.58
CA ALA A 25 16.13 -13.26 5.77
C ALA A 25 17.51 -12.66 5.54
N GLY A 26 18.43 -12.85 6.50
CA GLY A 26 19.85 -12.55 6.31
C GLY A 26 20.51 -13.62 5.45
N LEU A 27 21.36 -13.21 4.51
CA LEU A 27 22.16 -14.12 3.69
C LEU A 27 23.63 -13.84 3.95
N ASP A 28 24.10 -14.29 5.11
CA ASP A 28 25.41 -13.96 5.65
C ASP A 28 26.32 -15.21 5.62
N PRO A 29 27.38 -15.27 4.79
CA PRO A 29 28.26 -16.42 4.71
C PRO A 29 29.22 -16.49 5.91
N ASN A 30 28.68 -16.74 7.11
CA ASN A 30 29.47 -16.92 8.32
C ASN A 30 29.87 -18.39 8.49
N PRO A 31 31.16 -18.75 8.38
CA PRO A 31 31.63 -20.13 8.55
C PRO A 31 31.26 -20.75 9.91
N GLU A 32 31.17 -19.95 10.96
CA GLU A 32 30.83 -20.43 12.31
C GLU A 32 29.38 -20.94 12.41
N MET A 33 28.51 -20.46 11.52
CA MET A 33 27.08 -20.80 11.46
C MET A 33 26.80 -21.96 10.51
N LEU A 34 27.81 -22.52 9.83
CA LEU A 34 27.60 -23.66 8.94
C LEU A 34 27.11 -24.88 9.72
N PRO A 35 26.05 -25.57 9.23
CA PRO A 35 25.63 -26.87 9.74
C PRO A 35 26.80 -27.86 9.74
N ASP A 36 26.86 -28.75 10.73
CA ASP A 36 27.95 -29.74 10.86
C ASP A 36 28.16 -30.58 9.59
N SER A 37 27.08 -30.88 8.86
CA SER A 37 27.12 -31.61 7.59
C SER A 37 27.90 -30.90 6.47
N LEU A 38 28.05 -29.58 6.55
CA LEU A 38 28.71 -28.73 5.56
C LEU A 38 30.03 -28.14 6.06
N ARG A 39 30.56 -28.61 7.19
CA ARG A 39 31.84 -28.09 7.76
C ARG A 39 33.09 -28.66 7.10
N THR A 40 32.99 -29.80 6.43
CA THR A 40 34.11 -30.46 5.76
C THR A 40 34.11 -30.17 4.26
N GLY A 41 35.29 -29.97 3.67
CA GLY A 41 35.44 -29.76 2.22
C GLY A 41 35.76 -28.32 1.85
N ASP A 42 35.34 -27.90 0.65
CA ASP A 42 35.55 -26.54 0.15
C ASP A 42 34.57 -25.55 0.81
N LEU A 43 35.12 -24.62 1.59
CA LEU A 43 34.36 -23.63 2.34
C LEU A 43 33.43 -22.79 1.44
N ILE A 44 33.93 -22.30 0.29
CA ILE A 44 33.12 -21.41 -0.57
C ILE A 44 31.95 -22.18 -1.18
N GLN A 45 32.18 -23.42 -1.61
CA GLN A 45 31.14 -24.27 -2.16
C GLN A 45 30.09 -24.66 -1.08
N ASN A 46 30.54 -24.89 0.16
CA ASN A 46 29.64 -25.20 1.27
C ASN A 46 28.79 -23.99 1.67
N LEU A 47 29.39 -22.80 1.76
CA LEU A 47 28.66 -21.55 1.99
C LEU A 47 27.65 -21.26 0.87
N LYS A 48 28.02 -21.48 -0.39
CA LYS A 48 27.11 -21.38 -1.53
C LYS A 48 25.91 -22.31 -1.34
N THR A 49 26.17 -23.59 -1.12
CA THR A 49 25.11 -24.61 -0.98
C THR A 49 24.15 -24.26 0.15
N TRP A 50 24.69 -23.79 1.28
CA TRP A 50 23.89 -23.38 2.42
C TRP A 50 23.03 -22.13 2.14
N LEU A 51 23.61 -21.06 1.58
CA LEU A 51 22.89 -19.83 1.29
C LEU A 51 21.79 -20.01 0.24
N LEU A 52 22.06 -20.77 -0.83
CA LEU A 52 21.03 -21.07 -1.83
C LEU A 52 19.91 -21.94 -1.23
N GLY A 53 20.27 -22.90 -0.38
CA GLY A 53 19.29 -23.71 0.36
C GLY A 53 18.40 -22.89 1.30
N ILE A 54 18.92 -21.82 1.91
CA ILE A 54 18.10 -20.89 2.71
C ILE A 54 17.07 -20.20 1.80
N ILE A 55 17.48 -19.70 0.63
CA ILE A 55 16.56 -19.03 -0.31
C ILE A 55 15.45 -20.00 -0.74
N ASP A 56 15.82 -21.19 -1.18
CA ASP A 56 14.87 -22.20 -1.67
C ASP A 56 13.81 -22.56 -0.62
N GLN A 57 14.20 -22.65 0.66
CA GLN A 57 13.32 -23.00 1.77
C GLN A 57 12.42 -21.85 2.25
N THR A 58 12.81 -20.59 2.00
CA THR A 58 12.20 -19.41 2.65
C THR A 58 11.55 -18.40 1.71
N GLN A 59 11.71 -18.52 0.39
CA GLN A 59 11.23 -17.55 -0.59
C GLN A 59 9.72 -17.24 -0.51
N ASP A 60 8.90 -18.18 -0.04
CA ASP A 60 7.45 -18.01 0.17
C ASP A 60 7.08 -17.58 1.60
N LEU A 61 8.07 -17.31 2.46
CA LEU A 61 7.90 -16.95 3.87
C LEU A 61 8.46 -15.56 4.22
N VAL A 62 9.22 -14.95 3.31
CA VAL A 62 9.93 -13.67 3.53
C VAL A 62 9.46 -12.59 2.56
N CYS A 63 9.65 -11.34 2.96
CA CYS A 63 9.34 -10.17 2.13
C CYS A 63 10.59 -9.47 1.57
N ALA A 64 11.78 -9.84 2.03
CA ALA A 64 13.06 -9.36 1.51
C ALA A 64 14.20 -10.29 1.90
N TYR A 65 15.28 -10.27 1.11
CA TYR A 65 16.57 -10.85 1.47
C TYR A 65 17.59 -9.75 1.73
N LYS A 66 18.44 -9.96 2.73
CA LYS A 66 19.41 -8.95 3.20
C LYS A 66 20.83 -9.51 3.34
N PRO A 67 21.61 -9.64 2.25
CA PRO A 67 23.02 -10.01 2.34
C PRO A 67 23.84 -8.90 3.00
N THR A 68 24.70 -9.25 3.97
CA THR A 68 25.61 -8.30 4.61
C THR A 68 26.97 -8.29 3.92
N LEU A 69 27.29 -7.20 3.23
CA LEU A 69 28.47 -7.09 2.35
C LEU A 69 29.79 -7.43 3.06
N GLY A 70 29.94 -7.07 4.33
CA GLY A 70 31.15 -7.30 5.11
C GLY A 70 31.56 -8.78 5.22
N PHE A 71 30.61 -9.72 5.29
CA PHE A 71 30.93 -11.15 5.32
C PHE A 71 31.52 -11.63 4.00
N TYR A 72 30.96 -11.18 2.87
CA TYR A 72 31.46 -11.51 1.53
C TYR A 72 32.85 -10.90 1.29
N GLN A 73 33.06 -9.65 1.72
CA GLN A 73 34.37 -8.99 1.62
C GLN A 73 35.46 -9.71 2.44
N ALA A 74 35.11 -10.21 3.63
CA ALA A 74 36.05 -10.95 4.49
C ALA A 74 36.55 -12.26 3.86
N LEU A 75 35.80 -12.83 2.92
CA LEU A 75 36.17 -14.03 2.14
C LEU A 75 36.98 -13.70 0.88
N GLY A 76 37.31 -12.42 0.64
CA GLY A 76 38.09 -11.95 -0.51
C GLY A 76 37.33 -12.05 -1.84
N VAL A 77 38.08 -12.15 -2.94
CA VAL A 77 37.52 -12.27 -4.30
C VAL A 77 36.52 -13.43 -4.44
N PRO A 78 36.79 -14.65 -3.91
CA PRO A 78 35.81 -15.73 -3.94
C PRO A 78 34.51 -15.40 -3.22
N GLY A 79 34.58 -14.60 -2.15
CA GLY A 79 33.40 -14.10 -1.44
C GLY A 79 32.56 -13.15 -2.28
N LEU A 80 33.17 -12.24 -3.03
CA LEU A 80 32.42 -11.34 -3.91
C LEU A 80 31.78 -12.09 -5.10
N GLN A 81 32.45 -13.11 -5.64
CA GLN A 81 31.85 -14.01 -6.64
C GLN A 81 30.69 -14.83 -6.06
N LEU A 82 30.81 -15.24 -4.79
CA LEU A 82 29.71 -15.86 -4.07
C LEU A 82 28.52 -14.90 -3.92
N LEU A 83 28.75 -13.62 -3.61
CA LEU A 83 27.69 -12.61 -3.54
C LEU A 83 26.92 -12.52 -4.86
N GLU A 84 27.61 -12.40 -6.00
CA GLU A 84 26.97 -12.36 -7.32
C GLU A 84 26.11 -13.60 -7.58
N THR A 85 26.60 -14.78 -7.18
CA THR A 85 25.85 -16.04 -7.30
C THR A 85 24.59 -16.03 -6.43
N VAL A 86 24.69 -15.53 -5.20
CA VAL A 86 23.57 -15.46 -4.26
C VAL A 86 22.52 -14.46 -4.75
N LEU A 87 22.94 -13.28 -5.22
CA LEU A 87 22.05 -12.26 -5.78
C LEU A 87 21.26 -12.79 -6.98
N ALA A 88 21.91 -13.52 -7.89
CA ALA A 88 21.27 -14.10 -9.06
C ALA A 88 20.26 -15.22 -8.74
N HIS A 89 20.35 -15.84 -7.56
CA HIS A 89 19.46 -16.92 -7.14
C HIS A 89 18.20 -16.41 -6.42
N ILE A 90 18.18 -15.16 -5.97
CA ILE A 90 17.02 -14.56 -5.31
C ILE A 90 15.90 -14.36 -6.35
N PRO A 91 14.65 -14.79 -6.08
CA PRO A 91 13.53 -14.57 -6.99
C PRO A 91 13.34 -13.08 -7.32
N PRO A 92 13.07 -12.73 -8.59
CA PRO A 92 13.04 -11.34 -9.05
C PRO A 92 11.94 -10.51 -8.38
N ASP A 93 10.89 -11.13 -7.86
CA ASP A 93 9.77 -10.46 -7.17
C ASP A 93 10.09 -10.13 -5.70
N ILE A 94 11.15 -10.69 -5.12
CA ILE A 94 11.54 -10.46 -3.72
C ILE A 94 12.65 -9.41 -3.68
N PRO A 95 12.50 -8.31 -2.93
CA PRO A 95 13.49 -7.25 -2.89
C PRO A 95 14.77 -7.66 -2.15
N ILE A 96 15.89 -7.12 -2.64
CA ILE A 96 17.23 -7.31 -2.09
C ILE A 96 17.68 -6.03 -1.38
N ILE A 97 17.99 -6.14 -0.09
CA ILE A 97 18.53 -5.07 0.74
C ILE A 97 20.00 -5.36 1.03
N LEU A 98 20.93 -4.70 0.34
CA LEU A 98 22.36 -4.86 0.59
C LEU A 98 22.76 -4.15 1.89
N ASP A 99 23.12 -4.92 2.92
CA ASP A 99 23.57 -4.37 4.19
C ASP A 99 25.06 -4.00 4.13
N ALA A 100 25.34 -2.80 3.58
CA ALA A 100 26.69 -2.28 3.35
C ALA A 100 27.19 -1.32 4.45
N LYS A 101 26.28 -0.63 5.15
CA LYS A 101 26.59 0.44 6.11
C LYS A 101 27.59 1.47 5.56
N HIS A 102 27.50 1.76 4.27
CA HIS A 102 28.46 2.61 3.58
C HIS A 102 28.42 4.05 4.13
N ALA A 103 29.58 4.70 4.18
CA ALA A 103 29.78 5.98 4.82
C ALA A 103 31.02 6.70 4.26
N ASP A 104 30.98 7.13 3.00
CA ASP A 104 32.12 7.82 2.38
C ASP A 104 31.66 8.87 1.37
N LEU A 105 32.29 10.04 1.33
CA LEU A 105 31.87 11.12 0.45
C LEU A 105 32.32 10.90 -1.00
N ASN A 106 33.55 10.39 -1.18
CA ASN A 106 34.22 10.36 -2.47
C ASN A 106 33.79 9.18 -3.33
N THR A 107 33.44 8.06 -2.69
CA THR A 107 33.12 6.80 -3.36
C THR A 107 31.62 6.53 -3.45
N SER A 108 30.76 7.31 -2.78
CA SER A 108 29.31 7.07 -2.74
C SER A 108 28.66 6.97 -4.13
N SER A 109 29.00 7.86 -5.08
CA SER A 109 28.41 7.80 -6.43
C SER A 109 28.82 6.53 -7.19
N LEU A 110 30.09 6.14 -7.10
CA LEU A 110 30.62 4.92 -7.73
C LEU A 110 30.04 3.67 -7.06
N PHE A 111 29.90 3.71 -5.74
CA PHE A 111 29.34 2.60 -4.98
C PHE A 111 27.84 2.44 -5.27
N ALA A 112 27.07 3.52 -5.31
CA ALA A 112 25.66 3.52 -5.71
C ALA A 112 25.49 2.91 -7.12
N GLN A 113 26.33 3.34 -8.07
CA GLN A 113 26.32 2.78 -9.42
C GLN A 113 26.62 1.28 -9.43
N ALA A 114 27.68 0.85 -8.73
CA ALA A 114 28.06 -0.55 -8.67
C ALA A 114 26.94 -1.45 -8.11
N ILE A 115 26.31 -1.04 -7.00
CA ILE A 115 25.31 -1.88 -6.34
C ILE A 115 23.96 -1.85 -7.07
N PHE A 116 23.52 -0.69 -7.59
CA PHE A 116 22.20 -0.54 -8.20
C PHE A 116 22.16 -0.90 -9.68
N GLU A 117 23.23 -0.62 -10.44
CA GLU A 117 23.28 -0.94 -11.88
C GLU A 117 23.89 -2.31 -12.13
N ALA A 118 25.06 -2.60 -11.54
CA ALA A 118 25.79 -3.84 -11.84
C ALA A 118 25.24 -5.03 -11.02
N TRP A 119 25.06 -4.86 -9.71
CA TRP A 119 24.53 -5.91 -8.84
C TRP A 119 23.00 -5.93 -8.75
N GLN A 120 22.34 -4.90 -9.30
CA GLN A 120 20.88 -4.78 -9.36
C GLN A 120 20.17 -4.96 -8.01
N VAL A 121 20.81 -4.55 -6.91
CA VAL A 121 20.13 -4.57 -5.60
C VAL A 121 19.02 -3.52 -5.57
N ASP A 122 18.00 -3.75 -4.74
CA ASP A 122 16.84 -2.86 -4.68
C ASP A 122 17.00 -1.79 -3.59
N ALA A 123 17.78 -2.07 -2.54
CA ALA A 123 18.06 -1.12 -1.48
C ALA A 123 19.44 -1.31 -0.84
N VAL A 124 19.91 -0.30 -0.11
CA VAL A 124 21.21 -0.32 0.60
C VAL A 124 21.10 0.25 2.01
N THR A 125 21.90 -0.25 2.96
CA THR A 125 22.08 0.38 4.28
C THR A 125 23.27 1.35 4.29
N LEU A 126 23.10 2.53 4.90
CA LEU A 126 24.13 3.57 5.04
C LEU A 126 24.22 4.07 6.48
N SER A 127 25.36 4.68 6.83
CA SER A 127 25.48 5.43 8.09
C SER A 127 24.86 6.81 7.95
N ALA A 128 23.99 7.19 8.88
CA ALA A 128 23.41 8.54 8.88
C ALA A 128 24.30 9.60 9.53
N TYR A 129 25.28 9.18 10.34
CA TYR A 129 26.10 10.10 11.13
C TYR A 129 26.88 11.13 10.29
N PRO A 130 27.46 10.78 9.11
CA PRO A 130 28.20 11.75 8.29
C PRO A 130 27.34 12.86 7.65
N GLY A 131 26.01 12.74 7.67
CA GLY A 131 25.08 13.74 7.11
C GLY A 131 24.58 13.42 5.70
N GLN A 132 23.70 14.29 5.20
CA GLN A 132 22.95 14.09 3.95
C GLN A 132 23.84 13.95 2.71
N ASP A 133 24.98 14.63 2.66
CA ASP A 133 25.87 14.62 1.48
C ASP A 133 26.41 13.22 1.14
N HIS A 134 26.56 12.35 2.14
CA HIS A 134 26.95 10.95 1.95
C HIS A 134 25.78 10.07 1.47
N VAL A 135 24.55 10.54 1.64
CA VAL A 135 23.32 9.80 1.31
C VAL A 135 22.77 10.22 -0.05
N ALA A 136 22.94 11.50 -0.41
CA ALA A 136 22.40 12.10 -1.62
C ALA A 136 22.69 11.31 -2.91
N PRO A 137 23.91 10.74 -3.15
CA PRO A 137 24.17 9.97 -4.36
C PRO A 137 23.28 8.73 -4.52
N PHE A 138 22.88 8.09 -3.42
CA PHE A 138 21.98 6.94 -3.45
C PHE A 138 20.53 7.36 -3.68
N LEU A 139 20.15 8.56 -3.21
CA LEU A 139 18.80 9.11 -3.39
C LEU A 139 18.54 9.61 -4.82
N LEU A 140 19.56 9.67 -5.68
CA LEU A 140 19.37 9.97 -7.11
C LEU A 140 18.72 8.82 -7.89
N TYR A 141 18.58 7.64 -7.30
CA TYR A 141 17.93 6.47 -7.88
C TYR A 141 16.50 6.34 -7.33
N PRO A 142 15.48 6.94 -7.99
CA PRO A 142 14.12 7.07 -7.43
C PRO A 142 13.40 5.74 -7.23
N ASP A 143 13.83 4.69 -7.92
CA ASP A 143 13.31 3.33 -7.84
C ASP A 143 13.98 2.51 -6.71
N LYS A 144 15.02 3.02 -6.04
CA LYS A 144 15.81 2.29 -5.05
C LYS A 144 15.55 2.74 -3.62
N GLY A 145 15.79 1.85 -2.66
CA GLY A 145 15.62 2.12 -1.23
C GLY A 145 16.94 2.45 -0.50
N VAL A 146 16.87 3.34 0.48
CA VAL A 146 18.02 3.72 1.33
C VAL A 146 17.63 3.58 2.80
N PHE A 147 18.26 2.64 3.50
CA PHE A 147 18.08 2.41 4.94
C PHE A 147 19.17 3.13 5.72
N LEU A 148 18.79 4.09 6.55
CA LEU A 148 19.73 4.85 7.36
C LEU A 148 19.85 4.27 8.77
N GLN A 149 21.06 3.93 9.17
CA GLN A 149 21.35 3.50 10.53
C GLN A 149 21.21 4.67 11.50
N CYS A 150 20.10 4.70 12.25
CA CYS A 150 19.84 5.75 13.23
C CYS A 150 20.18 5.33 14.65
N ARG A 151 19.94 4.06 15.00
CA ARG A 151 20.19 3.54 16.35
C ARG A 151 20.73 2.11 16.29
N THR A 152 21.66 1.78 17.18
CA THR A 152 22.20 0.43 17.35
C THR A 152 22.03 -0.04 18.80
N SER A 153 21.99 -1.35 19.03
CA SER A 153 21.77 -1.91 20.38
C SER A 153 23.05 -2.16 21.19
N ASN A 154 24.23 -2.02 20.58
CA ASN A 154 25.49 -2.37 21.23
C ASN A 154 25.82 -1.42 22.41
N PRO A 155 26.32 -1.93 23.55
CA PRO A 155 26.55 -1.13 24.75
C PRO A 155 27.44 0.10 24.53
N GLY A 156 28.46 -0.03 23.67
CA GLY A 156 29.39 1.07 23.36
C GLY A 156 28.76 2.26 22.65
N ALA A 157 27.60 2.09 22.00
CA ALA A 157 26.90 3.19 21.35
C ALA A 157 26.03 3.99 22.31
N PHE A 158 25.74 3.46 23.51
CA PHE A 158 24.83 4.10 24.46
C PHE A 158 25.26 5.52 24.85
N PRO A 159 26.54 5.80 25.22
CA PRO A 159 26.94 7.15 25.59
C PRO A 159 26.80 8.16 24.43
N LEU A 160 27.09 7.74 23.20
CA LEU A 160 27.01 8.59 22.01
C LEU A 160 25.56 8.86 21.62
N GLN A 161 24.72 7.82 21.57
CA GLN A 161 23.33 7.94 21.14
C GLN A 161 22.44 8.66 22.14
N ASN A 162 22.83 8.74 23.41
CA ASN A 162 22.09 9.43 24.47
C ASN A 162 22.71 10.78 24.87
N TYR A 163 23.80 11.21 24.21
CA TYR A 163 24.35 12.55 24.41
C TYR A 163 23.43 13.60 23.74
N PRO A 164 23.30 14.83 24.30
CA PRO A 164 23.80 15.26 25.60
C PRO A 164 22.94 14.81 26.79
N ASP A 165 21.69 14.41 26.54
CA ASP A 165 20.70 14.09 27.57
C ASP A 165 19.93 12.80 27.19
N PRO A 166 19.88 11.78 28.08
CA PRO A 166 19.07 10.58 27.88
C PRO A 166 17.56 10.83 27.64
N GLN A 167 17.02 11.98 28.08
CA GLN A 167 15.63 12.35 27.80
C GLN A 167 15.43 12.87 26.38
N ARG A 168 16.49 13.38 25.74
CA ARG A 168 16.52 13.89 24.36
C ARG A 168 17.72 13.29 23.62
N PRO A 169 17.72 11.97 23.43
CA PRO A 169 18.88 11.27 22.89
C PRO A 169 19.16 11.69 21.44
N PHE A 170 20.44 11.82 21.09
CA PHE A 170 20.90 12.20 19.76
C PHE A 170 20.23 11.42 18.62
N TYR A 171 19.99 10.11 18.79
CA TYR A 171 19.39 9.32 17.71
C TYR A 171 17.97 9.77 17.33
N LEU A 172 17.20 10.35 18.25
CA LEU A 172 15.87 10.89 17.94
C LEU A 172 15.98 12.22 17.18
N HIS A 173 16.97 13.05 17.52
CA HIS A 173 17.28 14.26 16.77
C HIS A 173 17.73 13.92 15.34
N LEU A 174 18.60 12.92 15.20
CA LEU A 174 19.05 12.42 13.90
C LEU A 174 17.87 11.97 13.03
N ILE A 175 16.89 11.25 13.59
CA ILE A 175 15.68 10.83 12.85
C ILE A 175 14.85 12.04 12.40
N GLN A 176 14.73 13.08 13.24
CA GLN A 176 14.03 14.31 12.88
C GLN A 176 14.64 15.00 11.65
N GLU A 177 15.98 15.03 11.57
CA GLU A 177 16.71 15.59 10.42
C GLU A 177 16.55 14.71 9.17
N ILE A 178 16.76 13.40 9.32
CA ILE A 178 16.67 12.42 8.22
C ILE A 178 15.35 12.48 7.46
N LYS A 179 14.24 12.79 8.13
CA LYS A 179 12.92 12.94 7.48
C LYS A 179 12.91 13.94 6.34
N GLN A 180 13.83 14.89 6.33
CA GLN A 180 13.92 15.95 5.32
C GLN A 180 14.83 15.54 4.14
N TRP A 181 15.57 14.44 4.25
CA TRP A 181 16.60 14.07 3.25
C TRP A 181 16.02 13.36 2.02
N GLY A 182 14.90 12.63 2.18
CA GLY A 182 14.27 11.87 1.10
C GLY A 182 12.81 11.51 1.38
N THR A 183 12.09 11.05 0.36
CA THR A 183 10.66 10.72 0.46
C THR A 183 10.41 9.45 1.29
N PRO A 184 9.21 9.25 1.87
CA PRO A 184 8.85 8.03 2.61
C PRO A 184 9.02 6.73 1.82
N GLU A 185 8.92 6.81 0.50
CA GLU A 185 9.02 5.68 -0.43
C GLU A 185 10.47 5.29 -0.76
N GLN A 186 11.43 6.17 -0.46
CA GLN A 186 12.84 5.97 -0.82
C GLN A 186 13.74 5.84 0.41
N LEU A 187 13.42 6.54 1.50
CA LEU A 187 14.24 6.59 2.70
C LEU A 187 13.56 5.89 3.88
N PHE A 188 14.28 4.92 4.43
CA PHE A 188 13.88 4.04 5.52
C PHE A 188 14.84 4.14 6.71
N LEU A 189 14.40 3.67 7.88
CA LEU A 189 15.17 3.74 9.12
C LEU A 189 15.66 2.34 9.52
N GLU A 190 16.93 2.21 9.89
CA GLU A 190 17.45 1.02 10.55
C GLU A 190 17.58 1.31 12.06
N ILE A 191 16.77 0.60 12.86
CA ILE A 191 16.65 0.81 14.31
C ILE A 191 16.98 -0.48 15.04
N GLY A 192 18.15 -0.52 15.67
CA GLY A 192 18.52 -1.58 16.60
C GLY A 192 17.95 -1.34 17.98
N GLY A 193 17.56 -2.40 18.70
CA GLY A 193 17.13 -2.36 20.09
C GLY A 193 16.13 -3.44 20.46
N ASP A 194 16.19 -3.92 21.71
CA ASP A 194 15.26 -4.90 22.30
C ASP A 194 14.25 -4.25 23.28
N ARG A 195 14.18 -2.91 23.27
CA ARG A 195 13.31 -2.10 24.15
C ARG A 195 12.14 -1.52 23.35
N PRO A 196 10.88 -1.88 23.67
CA PRO A 196 9.73 -1.36 22.92
C PRO A 196 9.58 0.16 22.95
N ALA A 197 10.01 0.81 24.04
CA ALA A 197 9.98 2.27 24.19
C ALA A 197 10.75 2.99 23.07
N VAL A 198 11.82 2.39 22.55
CA VAL A 198 12.61 2.93 21.44
C VAL A 198 11.75 3.01 20.18
N PHE A 199 11.07 1.92 19.82
CA PHE A 199 10.21 1.87 18.64
C PHE A 199 9.05 2.85 18.77
N ARG A 200 8.44 2.96 19.96
CA ARG A 200 7.40 3.97 20.24
C ARG A 200 7.90 5.39 19.99
N GLN A 201 9.09 5.74 20.50
CA GLN A 201 9.68 7.07 20.33
C GLN A 201 9.99 7.37 18.86
N VAL A 202 10.58 6.41 18.14
CA VAL A 202 10.86 6.55 16.70
C VAL A 202 9.56 6.72 15.91
N ARG A 203 8.55 5.90 16.19
CA ARG A 203 7.26 5.93 15.50
C ARG A 203 6.48 7.22 15.75
N ALA A 204 6.63 7.84 16.93
CA ALA A 204 6.07 9.16 17.22
C ALA A 204 6.70 10.27 16.37
N ILE A 205 7.99 10.15 16.03
CA ILE A 205 8.70 11.13 15.20
C ILE A 205 8.47 10.88 13.71
N ALA A 206 8.53 9.62 13.29
CA ALA A 206 8.50 9.18 11.89
C ALA A 206 7.39 8.13 11.67
N PRO A 207 6.10 8.51 11.80
CA PRO A 207 4.97 7.59 11.68
C PRO A 207 4.87 6.94 10.29
N GLU A 208 5.32 7.62 9.25
CA GLU A 208 5.22 7.21 7.85
C GLU A 208 6.37 6.31 7.36
N ARG A 209 7.51 6.30 8.06
CA ARG A 209 8.74 5.63 7.58
C ARG A 209 8.72 4.13 7.82
N TRP A 210 9.29 3.33 6.92
CA TRP A 210 9.57 1.94 7.30
C TRP A 210 10.76 1.85 8.23
N ILE A 211 10.70 0.91 9.16
CA ILE A 211 11.76 0.58 10.11
C ILE A 211 12.25 -0.83 9.82
N LEU A 212 13.53 -0.99 9.49
CA LEU A 212 14.23 -2.27 9.60
C LEU A 212 14.71 -2.44 11.04
N ALA A 213 14.07 -3.33 11.78
CA ALA A 213 14.43 -3.61 13.16
C ALA A 213 15.76 -4.38 13.22
N ARG A 214 16.53 -4.19 14.29
CA ARG A 214 17.76 -4.97 14.54
C ARG A 214 17.93 -5.38 15.99
N SER A 215 18.60 -6.53 16.16
CA SER A 215 18.98 -7.04 17.49
C SER A 215 17.82 -7.15 18.47
N ILE A 216 16.60 -7.35 17.96
CA ILE A 216 15.38 -7.45 18.77
C ILE A 216 15.30 -8.77 19.54
N TRP A 217 16.08 -9.76 19.14
CA TRP A 217 16.07 -11.13 19.67
C TRP A 217 16.82 -11.31 20.98
N GLN A 218 17.55 -10.29 21.45
CA GLN A 218 18.31 -10.35 22.72
C GLN A 218 17.39 -10.58 23.94
N ARG A 219 16.12 -10.18 23.82
CA ARG A 219 15.05 -10.34 24.84
C ARG A 219 13.75 -10.72 24.15
N SER A 220 13.66 -11.98 23.75
CA SER A 220 12.54 -12.53 22.96
C SER A 220 11.16 -12.33 23.61
N GLU A 221 11.10 -12.13 24.92
CA GLU A 221 9.90 -11.81 25.70
C GLU A 221 9.25 -10.48 25.30
N ASN A 222 10.01 -9.54 24.74
CA ASN A 222 9.50 -8.23 24.33
C ASN A 222 9.02 -8.19 22.88
N LEU A 223 9.12 -9.30 22.12
CA LEU A 223 8.84 -9.30 20.67
C LEU A 223 7.46 -8.73 20.35
N GLU A 224 6.43 -9.15 21.08
CA GLU A 224 5.05 -8.69 20.85
C GLU A 224 4.91 -7.17 20.97
N GLU A 225 5.45 -6.59 22.05
CA GLU A 225 5.39 -5.16 22.28
C GLU A 225 6.31 -4.39 21.32
N ILE A 226 7.46 -4.96 20.91
CA ILE A 226 8.33 -4.37 19.87
C ILE A 226 7.59 -4.30 18.54
N VAL A 227 6.91 -5.37 18.15
CA VAL A 227 6.13 -5.40 16.90
C VAL A 227 5.00 -4.38 17.00
N HIS A 228 4.19 -4.43 18.05
CA HIS A 228 3.10 -3.48 18.27
C HIS A 228 3.57 -2.01 18.20
N GLN A 229 4.60 -1.64 18.96
CA GLN A 229 5.11 -0.27 19.00
C GLN A 229 5.90 0.12 17.74
N GLY A 230 6.39 -0.87 17.00
CA GLY A 230 7.14 -0.71 15.78
C GLY A 230 6.26 -0.60 14.54
N LEU A 231 5.03 -1.10 14.54
CA LEU A 231 4.11 -0.96 13.41
C LEU A 231 3.61 0.50 13.28
N ASN A 232 3.27 0.89 12.06
CA ASN A 232 2.55 2.13 11.79
C ASN A 232 1.03 1.92 12.01
N SER A 233 0.24 2.98 11.82
CA SER A 233 -1.22 2.94 11.98
C SER A 233 -1.93 1.95 11.05
N ASN A 234 -1.28 1.49 9.99
CA ASN A 234 -1.83 0.58 9.00
C ASN A 234 -1.43 -0.89 9.26
N GLY A 235 -0.80 -1.20 10.40
CA GLY A 235 -0.32 -2.56 10.68
C GLY A 235 0.84 -3.00 9.77
N SER A 236 1.60 -2.03 9.24
CA SER A 236 2.76 -2.23 8.37
C SER A 236 3.93 -1.35 8.83
N GLY A 237 4.93 -1.07 7.97
CA GLY A 237 6.00 -0.12 8.29
C GLY A 237 7.12 -0.68 9.17
N LEU A 238 7.14 -1.99 9.45
CA LEU A 238 8.18 -2.66 10.22
C LEU A 238 8.68 -3.88 9.43
N LEU A 239 10.00 -4.02 9.31
CA LEU A 239 10.67 -5.19 8.77
C LEU A 239 11.44 -5.89 9.89
N ILE A 240 11.27 -7.20 9.97
CA ILE A 240 11.72 -8.02 11.10
C ILE A 240 12.77 -9.03 10.61
N PRO A 241 14.04 -8.87 10.97
CA PRO A 241 15.07 -9.82 10.56
C PRO A 241 14.89 -11.16 11.27
N ILE A 242 14.97 -12.25 10.54
CA ILE A 242 14.92 -13.60 11.12
C ILE A 242 16.19 -13.85 11.97
N PRO A 243 16.10 -14.53 13.13
CA PRO A 243 17.28 -14.97 13.89
C PRO A 243 18.23 -15.84 13.05
N ASN A 244 19.54 -15.59 13.16
CA ASN A 244 20.53 -16.41 12.44
C ASN A 244 20.49 -17.88 12.89
N ASP A 245 20.15 -18.15 14.15
CA ASP A 245 20.00 -19.50 14.69
C ASP A 245 18.84 -20.27 14.06
N ASP A 246 17.81 -19.58 13.58
CA ASP A 246 16.69 -20.21 12.85
C ASP A 246 17.11 -20.51 11.40
N LEU A 247 17.90 -19.63 10.78
CA LEU A 247 18.38 -19.78 9.40
C LEU A 247 19.54 -20.79 9.27
N SER A 248 20.31 -21.04 10.33
CA SER A 248 21.43 -21.98 10.33
C SER A 248 21.02 -23.45 10.51
N GLN A 249 19.74 -23.72 10.75
CA GLN A 249 19.22 -25.08 10.82
C GLN A 249 19.22 -25.75 9.44
N THR A 250 19.36 -27.08 9.43
CA THR A 250 19.32 -27.86 8.17
C THR A 250 17.97 -27.74 7.47
N ASP A 251 16.88 -27.76 8.25
CA ASP A 251 15.54 -27.37 7.83
C ASP A 251 15.18 -26.05 8.52
N CYS A 252 15.42 -24.93 7.86
CA CYS A 252 15.09 -23.61 8.38
C CYS A 252 13.64 -23.21 8.07
N ARG A 253 12.93 -23.98 7.23
CA ARG A 253 11.56 -23.65 6.83
C ARG A 253 10.59 -23.67 8.02
N GLN A 254 10.68 -24.70 8.86
CA GLN A 254 9.81 -24.85 10.04
C GLN A 254 9.90 -23.68 11.03
N PRO A 255 11.09 -23.32 11.57
CA PRO A 255 11.19 -22.21 12.51
C PRO A 255 10.79 -20.87 11.87
N VAL A 256 11.12 -20.64 10.60
CA VAL A 256 10.71 -19.42 9.88
C VAL A 256 9.19 -19.33 9.71
N ALA A 257 8.54 -20.45 9.37
CA ALA A 257 7.08 -20.50 9.23
C ALA A 257 6.35 -20.23 10.56
N GLN A 258 6.87 -20.78 11.66
CA GLN A 258 6.35 -20.53 13.01
C GLN A 258 6.51 -19.06 13.40
N LEU A 259 7.69 -18.47 13.12
CA LEU A 259 7.93 -17.07 13.39
C LEU A 259 7.00 -16.16 12.58
N ARG A 260 6.81 -16.46 11.29
CA ARG A 260 5.89 -15.73 10.42
C ARG A 260 4.48 -15.71 10.99
N GLN A 261 3.98 -16.88 11.40
CA GLN A 261 2.65 -17.00 11.99
C GLN A 261 2.53 -16.17 13.27
N LYS A 262 3.53 -16.27 14.16
CA LYS A 262 3.56 -15.49 15.41
C LYS A 262 3.50 -13.98 15.15
N ILE A 263 4.28 -13.48 14.18
CA ILE A 263 4.27 -12.06 13.80
C ILE A 263 2.91 -11.65 13.23
N GLU A 264 2.32 -12.48 12.37
CA GLU A 264 1.00 -12.20 11.79
C GLU A 264 -0.10 -12.18 12.87
N ASP A 265 -0.09 -13.10 13.82
CA ASP A 265 -1.03 -13.09 14.96
C ASP A 265 -0.89 -11.83 15.82
N ILE A 266 0.33 -11.31 15.97
CA ILE A 266 0.57 -10.03 16.67
C ILE A 266 0.01 -8.88 15.82
N ARG A 267 0.31 -8.85 14.52
CA ARG A 267 -0.20 -7.82 13.61
C ARG A 267 -1.72 -7.78 13.63
N GLN A 268 -2.41 -8.91 13.60
CA GLN A 268 -3.87 -8.95 13.62
C GLN A 268 -4.46 -8.45 14.95
N ARG A 269 -3.76 -8.65 16.06
CA ARG A 269 -4.18 -8.12 17.38
C ARG A 269 -4.06 -6.61 17.50
N TYR A 270 -3.04 -6.02 16.87
CA TYR A 270 -2.68 -4.60 17.06
C TYR A 270 -2.88 -3.71 15.84
N THR A 271 -3.13 -4.29 14.67
CA THR A 271 -3.67 -3.52 13.54
C THR A 271 -5.05 -3.10 14.00
N PRO A 272 -5.27 -1.81 14.26
CA PRO A 272 -6.59 -1.37 14.63
C PRO A 272 -7.52 -1.75 13.48
N SER A 273 -8.72 -2.24 13.78
CA SER A 273 -9.85 -2.26 12.83
C SER A 273 -10.18 -0.86 12.25
N ASN A 274 -9.42 0.17 12.63
CA ASN A 274 -9.70 1.59 12.50
C ASN A 274 -8.46 2.33 11.96
N ALA A 275 -8.31 2.35 10.63
CA ALA A 275 -7.56 3.43 10.00
C ALA A 275 -8.37 4.73 10.18
N ARG A 276 -7.69 5.83 10.55
CA ARG A 276 -8.28 7.15 10.81
C ARG A 276 -9.02 7.69 9.58
N CYS A 277 -10.30 7.38 9.47
CA CYS A 277 -11.30 8.44 9.57
C CYS A 277 -11.84 8.37 11.00
N ASP A 278 -12.34 9.46 11.59
CA ASP A 278 -13.15 9.33 12.80
C ASP A 278 -14.32 8.42 12.47
N LEU A 279 -14.18 7.14 12.82
CA LEU A 279 -15.21 6.14 12.62
C LEU A 279 -16.31 6.50 13.60
N LEU A 280 -17.48 6.84 13.06
CA LEU A 280 -18.72 6.48 13.72
C LEU A 280 -18.64 4.97 13.99
N GLN A 281 -18.27 4.63 15.21
CA GLN A 281 -18.34 3.26 15.68
C GLN A 281 -19.81 2.90 15.79
N VAL A 282 -20.28 2.14 14.82
CA VAL A 282 -21.57 1.48 14.88
C VAL A 282 -21.37 0.16 15.61
N PRO A 283 -22.13 -0.14 16.68
CA PRO A 283 -22.02 -1.42 17.35
C PRO A 283 -22.26 -2.58 16.36
N THR A 284 -21.28 -3.47 16.27
CA THR A 284 -21.22 -4.64 15.39
C THR A 284 -22.07 -5.81 15.92
N ASN A 285 -23.38 -5.61 15.99
CA ASN A 285 -24.35 -6.70 16.08
C ASN A 285 -25.38 -6.51 14.97
N PHE A 286 -24.99 -6.79 13.72
CA PHE A 286 -25.93 -6.88 12.62
C PHE A 286 -26.17 -8.35 12.25
N PRO A 287 -27.42 -8.83 12.30
CA PRO A 287 -27.83 -10.01 11.56
C PRO A 287 -27.65 -9.67 10.07
N ALA A 288 -26.72 -10.34 9.39
CA ALA A 288 -26.37 -10.01 8.00
C ALA A 288 -27.55 -10.26 7.05
N ALA A 289 -27.94 -9.23 6.28
CA ALA A 289 -28.86 -9.36 5.14
C ALA A 289 -28.23 -8.98 3.78
N HIS A 290 -27.37 -7.95 3.71
CA HIS A 290 -26.79 -7.45 2.45
C HIS A 290 -25.24 -7.55 2.40
N PRO A 291 -24.62 -7.96 1.27
CA PRO A 291 -23.16 -8.09 1.14
C PRO A 291 -22.36 -6.81 1.37
N GLN A 292 -23.00 -5.65 1.20
CA GLN A 292 -22.39 -4.32 1.40
C GLN A 292 -22.98 -3.56 2.59
N ALA A 293 -23.58 -4.27 3.56
CA ALA A 293 -24.25 -3.64 4.71
C ALA A 293 -23.35 -2.65 5.47
N GLU A 294 -22.07 -3.00 5.66
CA GLU A 294 -21.09 -2.13 6.31
C GLU A 294 -20.87 -0.82 5.55
N LEU A 295 -20.71 -0.90 4.21
CA LEU A 295 -20.52 0.27 3.36
C LEU A 295 -21.73 1.20 3.41
N ILE A 296 -22.96 0.65 3.37
CA ILE A 296 -24.19 1.44 3.46
C ILE A 296 -24.22 2.26 4.75
N VAL A 297 -23.92 1.61 5.89
CA VAL A 297 -23.90 2.26 7.20
C VAL A 297 -22.82 3.34 7.25
N GLN A 298 -21.62 3.07 6.74
CA GLN A 298 -20.53 4.04 6.68
C GLN A 298 -20.85 5.26 5.80
N LEU A 299 -21.52 5.06 4.66
CA LEU A 299 -21.97 6.16 3.80
C LEU A 299 -22.98 7.06 4.53
N PHE A 300 -23.93 6.46 5.26
CA PHE A 300 -24.90 7.20 6.07
C PHE A 300 -24.20 8.00 7.16
N ASP A 301 -23.31 7.36 7.90
CA ASP A 301 -22.55 7.94 9.00
C ASP A 301 -21.65 9.11 8.54
N LEU A 302 -21.08 9.05 7.33
CA LEU A 302 -20.38 10.18 6.70
C LEU A 302 -21.29 11.35 6.29
N GLY A 303 -22.60 11.23 6.53
CA GLY A 303 -23.59 12.22 6.13
C GLY A 303 -23.72 12.32 4.61
N CYS A 304 -23.54 11.20 3.90
CA CYS A 304 -23.79 11.13 2.46
C CYS A 304 -25.28 11.02 2.15
N LEU A 305 -26.12 10.62 3.11
CA LEU A 305 -27.58 10.65 3.01
C LEU A 305 -28.13 11.62 4.05
N LEU A 306 -28.84 12.64 3.60
CA LEU A 306 -29.38 13.71 4.43
C LEU A 306 -30.90 13.73 4.31
N PHE A 307 -31.61 13.92 5.43
CA PHE A 307 -33.07 14.05 5.45
C PHE A 307 -33.49 15.51 5.63
N GLY A 308 -34.53 15.92 4.90
CA GLY A 308 -35.02 17.29 4.88
C GLY A 308 -35.72 17.61 3.55
N GLU A 309 -36.29 18.80 3.42
CA GLU A 309 -36.89 19.23 2.15
C GLU A 309 -35.82 19.81 1.22
N TYR A 310 -35.51 19.08 0.15
CA TYR A 310 -34.51 19.48 -0.84
C TYR A 310 -35.17 19.71 -2.20
N VAL A 311 -35.02 20.93 -2.73
CA VAL A 311 -35.48 21.27 -4.08
C VAL A 311 -34.39 20.89 -5.09
N GLN A 312 -34.70 19.95 -5.98
CA GLN A 312 -33.78 19.55 -7.05
C GLN A 312 -33.74 20.59 -8.19
N ALA A 313 -32.73 20.49 -9.06
CA ALA A 313 -32.63 21.31 -10.28
C ALA A 313 -33.83 21.12 -11.24
N SER A 314 -34.60 20.04 -11.08
CA SER A 314 -35.86 19.78 -11.78
C SER A 314 -37.07 20.55 -11.21
N GLY A 315 -36.93 21.19 -10.04
CA GLY A 315 -38.01 21.83 -9.29
C GLY A 315 -38.81 20.89 -8.37
N ALA A 316 -38.53 19.58 -8.41
CA ALA A 316 -39.14 18.60 -7.51
C ALA A 316 -38.55 18.68 -6.10
N THR A 317 -39.39 18.56 -5.07
CA THR A 317 -38.98 18.51 -3.67
C THR A 317 -38.85 17.06 -3.23
N PHE A 318 -37.67 16.65 -2.78
CA PHE A 318 -37.43 15.35 -2.18
C PHE A 318 -37.24 15.49 -0.68
N SER A 319 -37.71 14.50 0.08
CA SER A 319 -37.56 14.44 1.54
C SER A 319 -36.15 14.00 1.99
N TYR A 320 -35.23 13.78 1.03
CA TYR A 320 -33.84 13.45 1.28
C TYR A 320 -32.92 13.87 0.13
N TYR A 321 -31.62 13.88 0.40
CA TYR A 321 -30.57 14.22 -0.57
C TYR A 321 -29.34 13.31 -0.37
N ILE A 322 -28.73 12.91 -1.49
CA ILE A 322 -27.53 12.07 -1.52
C ILE A 322 -26.33 12.90 -1.99
N ASP A 323 -25.32 13.08 -1.13
CA ASP A 323 -24.07 13.79 -1.43
C ASP A 323 -22.84 12.89 -1.30
N LEU A 324 -22.52 12.17 -2.37
CA LEU A 324 -21.37 11.26 -2.41
C LEU A 324 -20.03 11.98 -2.55
N ARG A 325 -20.00 13.31 -2.72
CA ARG A 325 -18.75 14.08 -2.85
C ARG A 325 -17.92 14.06 -1.58
N LYS A 326 -18.56 13.84 -0.43
CA LYS A 326 -17.89 13.76 0.88
C LYS A 326 -16.98 12.54 1.02
N ILE A 327 -17.24 11.48 0.24
CA ILE A 327 -16.51 10.21 0.36
C ILE A 327 -15.02 10.40 0.12
N ILE A 328 -14.62 11.33 -0.75
CA ILE A 328 -13.21 11.59 -1.08
C ILE A 328 -12.37 12.02 0.13
N SER A 329 -13.01 12.56 1.18
CA SER A 329 -12.35 12.95 2.43
C SER A 329 -12.09 11.75 3.36
N ASN A 330 -12.59 10.56 3.03
CA ASN A 330 -12.36 9.32 3.77
C ASN A 330 -11.76 8.25 2.84
N PRO A 331 -10.43 8.12 2.76
CA PRO A 331 -9.76 7.21 1.83
C PRO A 331 -10.12 5.73 2.03
N GLN A 332 -10.46 5.29 3.25
CA GLN A 332 -10.83 3.90 3.52
C GLN A 332 -12.18 3.57 2.89
N VAL A 333 -13.21 4.36 3.20
CA VAL A 333 -14.55 4.18 2.62
C VAL A 333 -14.50 4.40 1.11
N PHE A 334 -13.70 5.37 0.65
CA PHE A 334 -13.50 5.59 -0.77
C PHE A 334 -12.87 4.37 -1.46
N ASN A 335 -11.86 3.73 -0.86
CA ASN A 335 -11.27 2.51 -1.42
C ASN A 335 -12.26 1.32 -1.43
N GLN A 336 -13.16 1.21 -0.45
CA GLN A 336 -14.25 0.24 -0.46
C GLN A 336 -15.24 0.50 -1.61
N VAL A 337 -15.63 1.76 -1.82
CA VAL A 337 -16.44 2.16 -2.98
C VAL A 337 -15.74 1.74 -4.27
N LEU A 338 -14.44 2.05 -4.44
CA LEU A 338 -13.66 1.65 -5.62
C LEU A 338 -13.58 0.13 -5.80
N ASN A 339 -13.50 -0.65 -4.72
CA ASN A 339 -13.56 -2.13 -4.79
C ASN A 339 -14.91 -2.59 -5.35
N ALA A 340 -16.01 -1.99 -4.89
CA ALA A 340 -17.35 -2.33 -5.34
C ALA A 340 -17.56 -2.01 -6.83
N TYR A 341 -17.12 -0.83 -7.28
CA TYR A 341 -17.07 -0.50 -8.73
C TYR A 341 -16.20 -1.50 -9.50
N GLY A 342 -15.01 -1.81 -8.99
CA GLY A 342 -14.09 -2.75 -9.63
C GLY A 342 -14.64 -4.16 -9.76
N ALA A 343 -15.45 -4.62 -8.80
CA ALA A 343 -16.08 -5.95 -8.85
C ALA A 343 -17.07 -6.08 -10.02
N ILE A 344 -17.82 -5.01 -10.32
CA ILE A 344 -18.70 -4.96 -11.50
C ILE A 344 -17.85 -4.83 -12.76
N ALA A 345 -16.97 -3.83 -12.81
CA ALA A 345 -16.17 -3.50 -13.99
C ALA A 345 -15.32 -4.67 -14.50
N LYS A 346 -14.80 -5.54 -13.62
CA LYS A 346 -14.03 -6.74 -14.01
C LYS A 346 -14.78 -7.71 -14.93
N ASN A 347 -16.11 -7.72 -14.88
CA ASN A 347 -16.94 -8.61 -15.69
C ASN A 347 -17.43 -7.97 -17.00
N LEU A 348 -17.04 -6.71 -17.24
CA LEU A 348 -17.44 -5.94 -18.42
C LEU A 348 -16.27 -5.84 -19.40
N LYS A 349 -16.58 -5.62 -20.68
CA LYS A 349 -15.59 -5.42 -21.73
C LYS A 349 -15.66 -3.97 -22.20
N PHE A 350 -14.56 -3.25 -22.06
CA PHE A 350 -14.42 -1.86 -22.49
C PHE A 350 -12.94 -1.54 -22.68
N ASP A 351 -12.64 -0.49 -23.45
CA ASP A 351 -11.28 -0.03 -23.71
C ASP A 351 -10.84 1.10 -22.75
N ARG A 352 -11.78 1.95 -22.33
CA ARG A 352 -11.50 3.10 -21.44
C ARG A 352 -12.63 3.38 -20.45
N ILE A 353 -12.26 4.08 -19.36
CA ILE A 353 -13.18 4.56 -18.34
C ILE A 353 -13.49 6.04 -18.59
N ALA A 354 -14.77 6.42 -18.52
CA ALA A 354 -15.21 7.80 -18.61
C ALA A 354 -15.95 8.24 -17.35
N GLY A 355 -15.40 9.23 -16.63
CA GLY A 355 -16.08 9.83 -15.47
C GLY A 355 -16.97 11.00 -15.86
N ILE A 356 -18.22 11.04 -15.38
CA ILE A 356 -19.15 12.17 -15.58
C ILE A 356 -18.87 13.30 -14.57
N PRO A 357 -18.49 14.52 -15.01
CA PRO A 357 -18.14 15.58 -14.07
C PRO A 357 -19.31 16.19 -13.30
N TYR A 358 -19.12 16.64 -12.05
CA TYR A 358 -17.88 16.59 -11.24
C TYR A 358 -17.91 15.48 -10.18
N GLY A 359 -19.10 14.92 -9.89
CA GLY A 359 -19.32 14.02 -8.75
C GLY A 359 -18.55 12.72 -8.86
N SER A 360 -18.52 12.10 -10.05
CA SER A 360 -17.89 10.81 -10.24
C SER A 360 -16.44 10.89 -10.75
N LEU A 361 -15.90 12.08 -11.03
CA LEU A 361 -14.51 12.23 -11.51
C LEU A 361 -13.47 11.64 -10.54
N PRO A 362 -13.56 11.86 -9.21
CA PRO A 362 -12.65 11.20 -8.27
C PRO A 362 -12.79 9.68 -8.34
N THR A 363 -14.03 9.17 -8.36
CA THR A 363 -14.32 7.73 -8.41
C THR A 363 -13.78 7.10 -9.68
N ALA A 364 -14.00 7.72 -10.84
CA ALA A 364 -13.51 7.26 -12.12
C ALA A 364 -11.97 7.31 -12.20
N THR A 365 -11.34 8.36 -11.65
CA THR A 365 -9.88 8.46 -11.53
C THR A 365 -9.32 7.32 -10.68
N GLY A 366 -9.89 7.10 -9.49
CA GLY A 366 -9.47 6.04 -8.58
C GLY A 366 -9.67 4.65 -9.19
N LEU A 367 -10.78 4.43 -9.89
CA LEU A 367 -11.08 3.17 -10.56
C LEU A 367 -10.11 2.91 -11.72
N ALA A 368 -9.82 3.93 -12.53
CA ALA A 368 -8.87 3.86 -13.65
C ALA A 368 -7.45 3.49 -13.18
N LEU A 369 -6.95 4.15 -12.13
CA LEU A 369 -5.66 3.80 -11.53
C LEU A 369 -5.64 2.36 -11.01
N LYS A 370 -6.71 1.94 -10.34
CA LYS A 370 -6.80 0.62 -9.69
C LYS A 370 -6.92 -0.53 -10.68
N LEU A 371 -7.65 -0.34 -11.77
CA LEU A 371 -7.82 -1.34 -12.82
C LEU A 371 -6.80 -1.19 -13.96
N ASN A 372 -5.94 -0.18 -13.89
CA ASN A 372 -4.96 0.18 -14.92
C ASN A 372 -5.60 0.41 -16.31
N TYR A 373 -6.70 1.17 -16.35
CA TYR A 373 -7.36 1.59 -17.59
C TYR A 373 -7.11 3.06 -17.89
N PRO A 374 -6.93 3.46 -19.16
CA PRO A 374 -6.93 4.86 -19.54
C PRO A 374 -8.28 5.52 -19.22
N MET A 375 -8.22 6.77 -18.75
CA MET A 375 -9.40 7.56 -18.41
C MET A 375 -9.60 8.71 -19.38
N ILE A 376 -10.86 8.98 -19.72
CA ILE A 376 -11.33 10.19 -20.38
C ILE A 376 -12.47 10.83 -19.59
N PHE A 377 -12.88 12.06 -19.92
CA PHE A 377 -14.14 12.60 -19.40
C PHE A 377 -14.73 13.68 -20.31
N PRO A 378 -16.06 13.73 -20.49
CA PRO A 378 -16.72 14.79 -21.23
C PRO A 378 -16.72 16.08 -20.39
N ARG A 379 -16.29 17.21 -20.96
CA ARG A 379 -16.32 18.50 -20.27
C ARG A 379 -17.76 18.94 -20.02
N LYS A 380 -17.99 19.55 -18.86
CA LYS A 380 -19.29 20.14 -18.51
C LYS A 380 -19.57 21.42 -19.30
N GLU A 381 -18.56 22.28 -19.44
CA GLU A 381 -18.65 23.58 -20.11
C GLU A 381 -17.85 23.62 -21.42
N VAL A 382 -18.35 24.36 -22.41
CA VAL A 382 -17.65 24.60 -23.69
C VAL A 382 -16.88 25.91 -23.59
N LYS A 383 -15.54 25.87 -23.64
CA LYS A 383 -14.73 27.10 -23.67
C LYS A 383 -14.92 27.85 -25.00
N ALA A 384 -15.11 29.17 -24.93
CA ALA A 384 -15.24 30.05 -26.09
C ALA A 384 -13.93 30.21 -26.90
N HIS A 385 -12.76 29.95 -26.28
CA HIS A 385 -11.44 30.10 -26.90
C HIS A 385 -10.53 28.89 -26.61
N GLY A 386 -9.85 28.38 -27.64
CA GLY A 386 -9.00 27.19 -27.60
C GLY A 386 -9.45 26.09 -28.57
N THR A 387 -8.71 24.97 -28.64
CA THR A 387 -9.17 23.76 -29.34
C THR A 387 -10.51 23.35 -28.71
N ARG A 388 -11.60 23.34 -29.49
CA ARG A 388 -12.99 23.09 -29.06
C ARG A 388 -13.23 21.62 -28.63
N ARG A 389 -12.30 21.04 -27.86
CA ARG A 389 -12.35 19.67 -27.38
C ARG A 389 -13.46 19.54 -26.35
N VAL A 390 -14.41 18.67 -26.66
CA VAL A 390 -15.58 18.33 -25.84
C VAL A 390 -15.21 17.29 -24.77
N ILE A 391 -14.12 16.54 -24.98
CA ILE A 391 -13.64 15.44 -24.13
C ILE A 391 -12.18 15.69 -23.78
N GLU A 392 -11.81 15.41 -22.53
CA GLU A 392 -10.44 15.39 -22.03
C GLU A 392 -9.89 13.96 -22.03
N GLY A 393 -8.58 13.86 -22.27
CA GLY A 393 -7.88 12.59 -22.44
C GLY A 393 -7.66 12.22 -23.92
N HIS A 394 -6.85 11.19 -24.14
CA HIS A 394 -6.55 10.66 -25.47
C HIS A 394 -7.42 9.44 -25.75
N PHE A 395 -7.97 9.35 -26.96
CA PHE A 395 -8.84 8.28 -27.40
C PHE A 395 -8.82 8.17 -28.93
N GLU A 396 -9.24 7.01 -29.42
CA GLU A 396 -9.43 6.73 -30.85
C GLU A 396 -10.92 6.48 -31.15
N PRO A 397 -11.44 6.93 -32.29
CA PRO A 397 -12.81 6.61 -32.70
C PRO A 397 -13.03 5.10 -32.80
N GLY A 398 -14.18 4.63 -32.33
CA GLY A 398 -14.57 3.21 -32.30
C GLY A 398 -14.35 2.52 -30.96
N GLU A 399 -13.56 3.09 -30.06
CA GLU A 399 -13.30 2.53 -28.73
C GLU A 399 -14.57 2.42 -27.88
N THR A 400 -14.64 1.37 -27.08
CA THR A 400 -15.73 1.06 -26.16
C THR A 400 -15.49 1.66 -24.78
N ILE A 401 -16.51 2.31 -24.22
CA ILE A 401 -16.37 3.12 -23.01
C ILE A 401 -17.24 2.58 -21.89
N LEU A 402 -16.63 2.42 -20.71
CA LEU A 402 -17.34 2.27 -19.44
C LEU A 402 -17.59 3.65 -18.82
N VAL A 403 -18.85 4.05 -18.74
CA VAL A 403 -19.23 5.31 -18.09
C VAL A 403 -19.42 5.09 -16.59
N VAL A 404 -18.79 5.95 -15.78
CA VAL A 404 -18.87 5.93 -14.32
C VAL A 404 -19.59 7.20 -13.85
N ASP A 405 -20.67 7.05 -13.11
CA ASP A 405 -21.41 8.15 -12.48
C ASP A 405 -21.69 7.87 -10.99
N ASP A 406 -22.12 8.86 -10.21
CA ASP A 406 -22.29 8.71 -8.76
C ASP A 406 -23.67 8.15 -8.36
N VAL A 407 -24.76 8.80 -8.76
CA VAL A 407 -26.14 8.42 -8.42
C VAL A 407 -27.05 8.46 -9.65
N LEU A 408 -27.85 7.42 -9.83
CA LEU A 408 -28.83 7.34 -10.90
C LEU A 408 -30.24 7.74 -10.40
N ILE A 409 -30.60 9.02 -10.59
CA ILE A 409 -31.93 9.56 -10.24
C ILE A 409 -32.87 9.60 -11.45
N THR A 410 -32.59 10.48 -12.42
CA THR A 410 -33.39 10.60 -13.65
C THR A 410 -32.69 9.99 -14.86
N GLY A 411 -31.37 9.76 -14.77
CA GLY A 411 -30.52 9.34 -15.87
C GLY A 411 -30.12 10.45 -16.86
N LYS A 412 -30.57 11.70 -16.68
CA LYS A 412 -30.26 12.78 -17.63
C LYS A 412 -28.76 13.08 -17.72
N SER A 413 -28.09 13.21 -16.57
CA SER A 413 -26.65 13.55 -16.50
C SER A 413 -25.79 12.51 -17.22
N ILE A 414 -25.98 11.22 -16.90
CA ILE A 414 -25.21 10.14 -17.50
C ILE A 414 -25.48 9.98 -19.00
N VAL A 415 -26.72 10.20 -19.46
CA VAL A 415 -27.09 10.17 -20.89
C VAL A 415 -26.52 11.35 -21.66
N GLU A 416 -26.55 12.56 -21.09
CA GLU A 416 -25.93 13.74 -21.70
C GLU A 416 -24.40 13.56 -21.83
N GLY A 417 -23.79 12.96 -20.80
CA GLY A 417 -22.39 12.56 -20.82
C GLY A 417 -22.09 11.53 -21.91
N ALA A 418 -22.89 10.46 -21.99
CA ALA A 418 -22.77 9.41 -23.00
C ALA A 418 -22.88 9.96 -24.42
N LYS A 419 -23.89 10.79 -24.70
CA LYS A 419 -24.07 11.43 -26.02
C LYS A 419 -22.91 12.32 -26.42
N LYS A 420 -22.27 13.00 -25.47
CA LYS A 420 -21.05 13.78 -25.75
C LYS A 420 -19.89 12.87 -26.15
N LEU A 421 -19.74 11.72 -25.48
CA LEU A 421 -18.74 10.70 -25.82
C LEU A 421 -19.01 10.11 -27.22
N GLU A 422 -20.26 9.74 -27.50
CA GLU A 422 -20.70 9.22 -28.80
C GLU A 422 -20.50 10.23 -29.94
N SER A 423 -20.73 11.52 -29.69
CA SER A 423 -20.50 12.58 -30.69
C SER A 423 -19.04 12.69 -31.15
N ALA A 424 -18.10 12.15 -30.37
CA ALA A 424 -16.69 12.07 -30.71
C ALA A 424 -16.28 10.73 -31.36
N GLY A 425 -17.25 9.89 -31.71
CA GLY A 425 -17.03 8.60 -32.36
C GLY A 425 -16.74 7.45 -31.39
N LEU A 426 -17.02 7.59 -30.10
CA LEU A 426 -16.86 6.54 -29.10
C LEU A 426 -18.13 5.70 -28.98
N THR A 427 -17.99 4.44 -28.56
CA THR A 427 -19.12 3.52 -28.35
C THR A 427 -19.39 3.38 -26.86
N VAL A 428 -20.55 3.85 -26.39
CA VAL A 428 -20.96 3.72 -24.98
C VAL A 428 -21.99 2.60 -24.87
N GLN A 429 -21.66 1.56 -24.10
CA GLN A 429 -22.57 0.42 -23.84
C GLN A 429 -22.80 0.24 -22.35
N GLU A 430 -21.73 0.30 -21.57
CA GLU A 430 -21.75 -0.04 -20.16
C GLU A 430 -21.72 1.22 -19.28
N MET A 431 -22.59 1.26 -18.28
CA MET A 431 -22.70 2.34 -17.30
C MET A 431 -22.69 1.77 -15.90
N VAL A 432 -21.88 2.29 -14.99
CA VAL A 432 -21.83 1.85 -13.59
C VAL A 432 -22.02 3.04 -12.67
N VAL A 433 -22.92 2.88 -11.69
CA VAL A 433 -23.23 3.89 -10.66
C VAL A 433 -23.15 3.30 -9.25
N LEU A 434 -22.94 4.14 -8.25
CA LEU A 434 -22.92 3.68 -6.85
C LEU A 434 -24.33 3.38 -6.37
N ILE A 435 -25.26 4.29 -6.62
CA ILE A 435 -26.62 4.20 -6.08
C ILE A 435 -27.64 4.36 -7.21
N ASP A 436 -28.55 3.39 -7.32
CA ASP A 436 -29.78 3.51 -8.11
C ASP A 436 -30.95 3.94 -7.21
N HIS A 437 -31.62 5.02 -7.60
CA HIS A 437 -32.81 5.54 -6.91
C HIS A 437 -34.10 4.79 -7.32
N GLU A 438 -34.01 3.76 -8.18
CA GLU A 438 -35.10 2.80 -8.45
C GLU A 438 -36.40 3.37 -9.04
N ALA A 439 -36.33 4.48 -9.79
CA ALA A 439 -37.49 5.06 -10.48
C ALA A 439 -37.66 4.53 -11.92
N GLY A 440 -37.39 3.24 -12.15
CA GLY A 440 -37.41 2.59 -13.48
C GLY A 440 -36.39 3.17 -14.47
N VAL A 441 -35.30 3.77 -13.96
CA VAL A 441 -34.32 4.49 -14.80
C VAL A 441 -33.48 3.52 -15.63
N LYS A 442 -33.08 2.39 -15.05
CA LYS A 442 -32.30 1.36 -15.74
C LYS A 442 -33.03 0.82 -16.98
N ASP A 443 -34.33 0.58 -16.89
CA ASP A 443 -35.14 0.14 -18.04
C ASP A 443 -35.19 1.20 -19.15
N ARG A 444 -35.31 2.49 -18.77
CA ARG A 444 -35.26 3.61 -19.73
C ARG A 444 -33.90 3.77 -20.40
N LEU A 445 -32.82 3.45 -19.68
CA LEU A 445 -31.46 3.44 -20.24
C LEU A 445 -31.27 2.24 -21.18
N GLN A 446 -31.78 1.07 -20.80
CA GLN A 446 -31.73 -0.14 -21.63
C GLN A 446 -32.50 0.05 -22.95
N ALA A 447 -33.67 0.71 -22.91
CA ALA A 447 -34.42 1.07 -24.11
C ALA A 447 -33.68 2.05 -25.05
N GLN A 448 -32.68 2.77 -24.53
CA GLN A 448 -31.79 3.65 -25.30
C GLN A 448 -30.48 2.95 -25.74
N GLY A 449 -30.31 1.67 -25.42
CA GLY A 449 -29.11 0.89 -25.76
C GLY A 449 -28.00 0.92 -24.71
N TYR A 450 -28.25 1.47 -23.52
CA TYR A 450 -27.26 1.52 -22.44
C TYR A 450 -27.56 0.47 -21.37
N GLN A 451 -26.56 -0.33 -21.02
CA GLN A 451 -26.64 -1.29 -19.94
C GLN A 451 -26.11 -0.66 -18.65
N ALA A 452 -27.03 -0.36 -17.73
CA ALA A 452 -26.71 0.26 -16.45
C ALA A 452 -26.60 -0.77 -15.33
N HIS A 453 -25.54 -0.67 -14.54
CA HIS A 453 -25.26 -1.46 -13.36
C HIS A 453 -25.20 -0.55 -12.15
N ALA A 454 -25.81 -0.99 -11.05
CA ALA A 454 -25.80 -0.26 -9.79
C ALA A 454 -25.19 -1.16 -8.72
N ILE A 455 -24.38 -0.55 -7.87
CA ILE A 455 -23.72 -1.25 -6.76
C ILE A 455 -24.70 -1.43 -5.60
N LEU A 456 -25.48 -0.39 -5.31
CA LEU A 456 -26.51 -0.34 -4.29
C LEU A 456 -27.81 0.17 -4.91
N THR A 457 -28.94 -0.31 -4.42
CA THR A 457 -30.22 0.32 -4.65
C THR A 457 -30.70 1.08 -3.43
N ILE A 458 -31.58 2.06 -3.64
CA ILE A 458 -32.13 2.85 -2.54
C ILE A 458 -32.98 1.99 -1.60
N SER A 459 -33.67 0.96 -2.10
CA SER A 459 -34.36 -0.02 -1.25
C SER A 459 -33.38 -0.80 -0.38
N GLU A 460 -32.27 -1.30 -0.94
CA GLU A 460 -31.23 -2.01 -0.17
C GLU A 460 -30.64 -1.12 0.92
N ILE A 461 -30.37 0.16 0.60
CA ILE A 461 -29.90 1.16 1.56
C ILE A 461 -30.92 1.35 2.69
N THR A 462 -32.19 1.52 2.32
CA THR A 462 -33.29 1.80 3.25
C THR A 462 -33.50 0.66 4.23
N GLU A 463 -33.59 -0.57 3.74
CA GLU A 463 -33.74 -1.77 4.58
C GLU A 463 -32.55 -1.95 5.51
N THR A 464 -31.32 -1.80 4.97
CA THR A 464 -30.11 -1.97 5.76
C THR A 464 -30.02 -0.93 6.87
N LEU A 465 -30.28 0.35 6.58
CA LEU A 465 -30.21 1.41 7.60
C LEU A 465 -31.29 1.26 8.67
N PHE A 466 -32.48 0.77 8.31
CA PHE A 466 -33.56 0.54 9.27
C PHE A 466 -33.26 -0.64 10.19
N GLN A 467 -32.83 -1.77 9.62
CA GLN A 467 -32.33 -2.92 10.39
C GLN A 467 -31.14 -2.50 11.27
N ALA A 468 -30.33 -1.56 10.80
CA ALA A 468 -29.18 -1.05 11.53
C ALA A 468 -29.51 -0.04 12.65
N GLY A 469 -30.79 0.31 12.82
CA GLY A 469 -31.24 1.35 13.75
C GLY A 469 -30.65 2.74 13.46
N ARG A 470 -30.21 2.98 12.21
CA ARG A 470 -29.64 4.27 11.76
C ARG A 470 -30.71 5.27 11.33
N ILE A 471 -31.88 4.77 10.94
CA ILE A 471 -33.05 5.58 10.56
C ILE A 471 -34.28 5.14 11.35
N ASN A 472 -35.18 6.08 11.63
CA ASN A 472 -36.47 5.80 12.27
C ASN A 472 -37.57 5.46 11.24
N GLN A 473 -38.76 5.06 11.71
CA GLN A 473 -39.87 4.70 10.82
C GLN A 473 -40.27 5.82 9.86
N SER A 474 -40.30 7.08 10.32
CA SER A 474 -40.65 8.22 9.45
C SER A 474 -39.61 8.41 8.34
N GLN A 475 -38.33 8.23 8.63
CA GLN A 475 -37.25 8.32 7.65
C GLN A 475 -37.26 7.14 6.67
N TYR A 476 -37.64 5.95 7.15
CA TYR A 476 -37.87 4.78 6.30
C TYR A 476 -38.99 5.06 5.30
N ASP A 477 -40.14 5.54 5.77
CA ASP A 477 -41.28 5.86 4.91
C ASP A 477 -40.92 6.94 3.87
N CYS A 478 -40.10 7.95 4.25
CA CYS A 478 -39.58 8.96 3.32
C CYS A 478 -38.71 8.40 2.19
N LEU A 479 -37.96 7.32 2.44
CA LEU A 479 -37.12 6.69 1.42
C LEU A 479 -37.93 5.74 0.54
N VAL A 480 -38.95 5.08 1.07
CA VAL A 480 -39.80 4.14 0.32
C VAL A 480 -40.86 4.85 -0.54
N SER A 481 -41.29 6.05 -0.15
CA SER A 481 -42.40 6.78 -0.80
C SER A 481 -42.03 7.57 -2.07
N HIS A 482 -41.15 7.03 -2.92
CA HIS A 482 -40.65 7.64 -4.17
C HIS A 482 -41.69 8.33 -5.04
#